data_AF-A0A7Y3MVI9-F1
#
_entry.id   AF-A0A7Y3MVI9-F1
#
_cell.length_a   1.000
_cell.length_b   1.000
_cell.length_c   1.000
_cell.angle_alpha   90.00
_cell.angle_beta   90.00
_cell.angle_gamma   90.00
#
_symmetry.space_group_name_H-M   'P 1'
#
loop_
_entity.id
_entity.type
_entity.pdbx_description
1 polymer ?
#
loop_
_entity_poly.entity_id
_entity_poly.type
_entity_poly.pdbx_seq_one_letter_code
_entity_poly.pdbx_strand_id
1 'polypeptide(L)'
;MTNRQVWSLALGLLGVTPAGVASQENFGSSAAVLGNQVAVGQPANFYGPGAVYLFGVDDDGSWQEVGRLFSPDSAMADGFGRSISGTPERVLVGAPRDGGAGTAYLFQAPASPAGDWTLLARLPTVEGGGSEGFGSAVALGGEAAIVGAPDAKEGGAVYVFDLSGGGSTQVLEPNGMDGAGFGTALSVEEGVLVVGAPAANGQAGAAIVYRRGDDGAWAREAVLSPEGEAAGFFGAAVHISDGRAFVGAPRGSRGIGAIGVYEQAGDGWTFQGR
;
A
#
# COMPACT_ATOMS: atom_id res chain seq x y z
N MET A 1 -4.27 -31.14 22.46
CA MET A 1 -5.50 -30.86 21.67
C MET A 1 -5.33 -29.46 21.14
N THR A 2 -4.81 -29.39 19.92
CA THR A 2 -3.99 -28.27 19.46
C THR A 2 -4.77 -27.45 18.44
N ASN A 3 -4.70 -26.15 18.63
CA ASN A 3 -5.46 -25.08 18.00
C ASN A 3 -5.37 -25.13 16.46
N ARG A 4 -6.45 -25.59 15.81
CA ARG A 4 -6.54 -25.77 14.36
C ARG A 4 -7.48 -24.75 13.69
N GLN A 5 -7.76 -23.62 14.35
CA GLN A 5 -8.76 -22.63 13.90
C GLN A 5 -8.19 -21.43 13.11
N VAL A 6 -6.88 -21.37 12.80
CA VAL A 6 -6.29 -20.17 12.17
C VAL A 6 -6.25 -20.25 10.62
N TRP A 7 -6.75 -21.31 9.98
CA TRP A 7 -6.57 -21.52 8.52
C TRP A 7 -7.86 -21.60 7.70
N SER A 8 -8.91 -20.85 8.07
CA SER A 8 -10.17 -20.82 7.28
C SER A 8 -10.43 -19.54 6.49
N LEU A 9 -9.55 -18.53 6.55
CA LEU A 9 -9.81 -17.22 5.94
C LEU A 9 -9.55 -17.12 4.41
N ALA A 10 -9.14 -18.19 3.73
CA ALA A 10 -8.74 -18.11 2.31
C ALA A 10 -9.70 -18.76 1.28
N LEU A 11 -10.81 -19.41 1.69
CA LEU A 11 -11.66 -20.15 0.74
C LEU A 11 -13.05 -19.55 0.45
N GLY A 12 -13.41 -18.41 1.06
CA GLY A 12 -14.75 -17.82 0.94
C GLY A 12 -14.94 -16.77 -0.17
N LEU A 13 -13.88 -16.36 -0.89
CA LEU A 13 -13.97 -15.27 -1.88
C LEU A 13 -14.44 -15.71 -3.28
N LEU A 14 -14.90 -16.96 -3.43
CA LEU A 14 -15.45 -17.48 -4.68
C LEU A 14 -16.96 -17.22 -4.71
N GLY A 15 -17.36 -16.01 -5.14
CA GLY A 15 -18.72 -15.79 -5.63
C GLY A 15 -19.43 -14.50 -5.22
N VAL A 16 -18.83 -13.64 -4.41
CA VAL A 16 -19.45 -12.36 -4.05
C VAL A 16 -18.96 -11.26 -4.97
N THR A 17 -19.42 -11.33 -6.22
CA THR A 17 -19.55 -10.13 -7.04
C THR A 17 -20.94 -9.56 -6.73
N PRO A 18 -21.08 -8.35 -6.15
CA PRO A 18 -22.41 -7.76 -6.04
C PRO A 18 -23.05 -7.73 -7.43
N ALA A 19 -24.33 -8.07 -7.50
CA ALA A 19 -25.07 -8.02 -8.74
C ALA A 19 -24.97 -6.60 -9.33
N GLY A 20 -24.24 -6.45 -10.44
CA GLY A 20 -23.93 -5.16 -11.08
C GLY A 20 -22.45 -4.71 -11.05
N VAL A 21 -21.57 -5.42 -10.32
CA VAL A 21 -20.13 -5.10 -10.23
C VAL A 21 -19.29 -5.97 -11.17
N ALA A 22 -19.81 -7.13 -11.56
CA ALA A 22 -19.19 -8.05 -12.54
C ALA A 22 -19.06 -7.47 -13.97
N SER A 23 -19.56 -6.26 -14.22
CA SER A 23 -19.49 -5.58 -15.53
C SER A 23 -18.66 -4.30 -15.53
N GLN A 24 -17.99 -3.94 -14.43
CA GLN A 24 -17.19 -2.71 -14.35
C GLN A 24 -15.70 -3.03 -14.34
N GLU A 25 -14.94 -2.35 -15.21
CA GLU A 25 -13.50 -2.58 -15.34
C GLU A 25 -12.77 -2.31 -14.01
N ASN A 26 -11.73 -3.10 -13.73
CA ASN A 26 -10.77 -2.90 -12.64
C ASN A 26 -11.29 -3.03 -11.20
N PHE A 27 -12.50 -3.54 -10.96
CA PHE A 27 -12.88 -4.00 -9.61
C PHE A 27 -11.91 -5.10 -9.15
N GLY A 28 -11.43 -5.02 -7.91
CA GLY A 28 -10.45 -5.96 -7.37
C GLY A 28 -9.00 -5.61 -7.69
N SER A 29 -8.71 -4.41 -8.20
CA SER A 29 -7.33 -3.98 -8.48
C SER A 29 -6.48 -3.82 -7.21
N SER A 30 -7.14 -3.64 -6.07
CA SER A 30 -6.53 -3.48 -4.75
C SER A 30 -7.48 -4.05 -3.71
N ALA A 31 -6.93 -4.54 -2.60
CA ALA A 31 -7.72 -5.00 -1.47
C ALA A 31 -6.95 -4.80 -0.15
N ALA A 32 -7.68 -4.60 0.93
CA ALA A 32 -7.14 -4.54 2.29
C ALA A 32 -8.09 -5.24 3.28
N VAL A 33 -7.52 -5.91 4.27
CA VAL A 33 -8.27 -6.52 5.38
C VAL A 33 -8.30 -5.53 6.55
N LEU A 34 -9.50 -5.19 7.02
CA LEU A 34 -9.77 -4.18 8.04
C LEU A 34 -10.37 -4.83 9.30
N GLY A 35 -9.80 -5.96 9.73
CA GLY A 35 -10.39 -6.82 10.74
C GLY A 35 -11.42 -7.77 10.13
N ASN A 36 -12.71 -7.58 10.42
CA ASN A 36 -13.80 -8.42 9.88
C ASN A 36 -14.34 -7.93 8.53
N GLN A 37 -13.82 -6.81 8.02
CA GLN A 37 -14.19 -6.28 6.72
C GLN A 37 -13.04 -6.42 5.71
N VAL A 38 -13.39 -6.50 4.43
CA VAL A 38 -12.45 -6.40 3.30
C VAL A 38 -12.83 -5.20 2.46
N ALA A 39 -11.87 -4.30 2.28
CA ALA A 39 -12.00 -3.19 1.33
C ALA A 39 -11.49 -3.63 -0.04
N VAL A 40 -12.22 -3.31 -1.11
CA VAL A 40 -11.88 -3.68 -2.50
C VAL A 40 -11.99 -2.46 -3.40
N GLY A 41 -10.91 -2.14 -4.11
CA GLY A 41 -10.85 -0.97 -4.98
C GLY A 41 -11.38 -1.22 -6.38
N GLN A 42 -11.97 -0.17 -6.96
CA GLN A 42 -12.34 -0.05 -8.36
C GLN A 42 -11.94 1.34 -8.87
N PRO A 43 -10.64 1.55 -9.20
CA PRO A 43 -10.08 2.88 -9.47
C PRO A 43 -10.41 3.47 -10.83
N ALA A 44 -10.81 2.66 -11.80
CA ALA A 44 -11.05 3.11 -13.16
C ALA A 44 -12.51 2.84 -13.53
N ASN A 45 -13.34 3.85 -13.35
CA ASN A 45 -14.72 3.84 -13.82
C ASN A 45 -14.88 4.88 -14.94
N PHE A 46 -15.26 4.43 -16.14
CA PHE A 46 -15.54 5.34 -17.26
C PHE A 46 -16.82 6.15 -17.08
N TYR A 47 -17.65 5.78 -16.10
CA TYR A 47 -18.97 6.36 -15.86
C TYR A 47 -19.05 7.11 -14.53
N GLY A 48 -17.94 7.24 -13.80
CA GLY A 48 -17.90 7.92 -12.49
C GLY A 48 -16.51 7.96 -11.84
N PRO A 49 -16.40 8.54 -10.64
CA PRO A 49 -15.17 8.45 -9.86
C PRO A 49 -14.85 7.00 -9.47
N GLY A 50 -13.58 6.77 -9.10
CA GLY A 50 -13.18 5.50 -8.49
C GLY A 50 -13.93 5.26 -7.17
N ALA A 51 -14.04 4.00 -6.76
CA ALA A 51 -14.74 3.61 -5.55
C ALA A 51 -13.95 2.56 -4.75
N VAL A 52 -14.19 2.53 -3.44
CA VAL A 52 -13.78 1.40 -2.59
C VAL A 52 -15.02 0.78 -1.98
N TYR A 53 -15.21 -0.51 -2.19
CA TYR A 53 -16.32 -1.28 -1.65
C TYR A 53 -15.88 -1.97 -0.37
N LEU A 54 -16.74 -1.96 0.65
CA LEU A 54 -16.51 -2.65 1.91
C LEU A 54 -17.40 -3.89 1.95
N PHE A 55 -16.77 -5.03 2.19
CA PHE A 55 -17.44 -6.30 2.35
C PHE A 55 -17.30 -6.78 3.79
N GLY A 56 -18.39 -7.28 4.36
CA GLY A 56 -18.43 -7.89 5.70
C GLY A 56 -19.01 -9.29 5.63
N VAL A 57 -18.77 -10.07 6.69
CA VAL A 57 -19.33 -11.42 6.85
C VAL A 57 -20.56 -11.34 7.75
N ASP A 58 -21.67 -11.92 7.29
CA ASP A 58 -22.91 -12.08 8.05
C ASP A 58 -22.85 -13.23 9.05
N ASP A 59 -23.84 -13.30 9.94
CA ASP A 59 -23.96 -14.36 10.95
C ASP A 59 -24.02 -15.78 10.35
N ASP A 60 -24.48 -15.91 9.10
CA ASP A 60 -24.53 -17.18 8.36
C ASP A 60 -23.23 -17.51 7.60
N GLY A 61 -22.21 -16.64 7.71
CA GLY A 61 -20.93 -16.78 7.04
C GLY A 61 -20.92 -16.28 5.59
N SER A 62 -22.02 -15.72 5.09
CA SER A 62 -22.06 -15.12 3.74
C SER A 62 -21.38 -13.76 3.72
N TRP A 63 -20.75 -13.42 2.60
CA TRP A 63 -20.18 -12.09 2.40
C TRP A 63 -21.20 -11.18 1.72
N GLN A 64 -21.32 -9.95 2.22
CA GLN A 64 -22.15 -8.92 1.61
C GLN A 64 -21.44 -7.57 1.58
N GLU A 65 -21.85 -6.70 0.65
CA GLU A 65 -21.41 -5.31 0.62
C GLU A 65 -22.07 -4.56 1.78
N VAL A 66 -21.26 -4.07 2.72
CA VAL A 66 -21.70 -3.39 3.94
C VAL A 66 -21.47 -1.87 3.89
N GLY A 67 -20.84 -1.38 2.82
CA GLY A 67 -20.62 0.05 2.62
C GLY A 67 -19.71 0.35 1.43
N ARG A 68 -19.51 1.64 1.19
CA ARG A 68 -18.60 2.15 0.16
C ARG A 68 -17.91 3.41 0.66
N LEU A 69 -16.66 3.60 0.26
CA LEU A 69 -15.93 4.85 0.44
C LEU A 69 -15.89 5.59 -0.89
N PHE A 70 -16.18 6.89 -0.83
CA PHE A 70 -16.04 7.83 -1.93
C PHE A 70 -15.45 9.13 -1.37
N SER A 71 -14.68 9.85 -2.18
CA SER A 71 -14.33 11.24 -1.88
C SER A 71 -15.37 12.18 -2.51
N PRO A 72 -15.89 13.19 -1.78
CA PRO A 72 -16.82 14.18 -2.35
C PRO A 72 -16.26 14.92 -3.57
N ASP A 73 -14.93 15.05 -3.62
CA ASP A 73 -14.21 15.76 -4.68
C ASP A 73 -13.65 14.79 -5.74
N SER A 74 -13.92 13.48 -5.62
CA SER A 74 -13.44 12.49 -6.59
C SER A 74 -14.00 12.77 -7.99
N ALA A 75 -13.14 12.64 -8.98
CA ALA A 75 -13.45 12.91 -10.38
C ALA A 75 -13.33 11.64 -11.22
N MET A 76 -13.93 11.65 -12.41
CA MET A 76 -13.81 10.54 -13.34
C MET A 76 -12.33 10.24 -13.64
N ALA A 77 -11.96 8.96 -13.54
CA ALA A 77 -10.61 8.46 -13.80
C ALA A 77 -9.47 9.02 -12.89
N ASP A 78 -9.80 9.59 -11.74
CA ASP A 78 -8.83 10.05 -10.71
C ASP A 78 -8.02 8.91 -10.06
N GLY A 79 -8.48 7.67 -10.22
CA GLY A 79 -7.83 6.49 -9.68
C GLY A 79 -8.16 6.23 -8.21
N PHE A 80 -9.19 6.84 -7.62
CA PHE A 80 -9.56 6.59 -6.23
C PHE A 80 -9.80 5.09 -5.97
N GLY A 81 -9.12 4.53 -4.98
CA GLY A 81 -9.15 3.09 -4.71
C GLY A 81 -8.04 2.32 -5.44
N ARG A 82 -7.07 3.00 -6.07
CA ARG A 82 -5.95 2.32 -6.75
C ARG A 82 -5.05 1.58 -5.77
N SER A 83 -4.92 2.12 -4.57
CA SER A 83 -4.17 1.52 -3.47
C SER A 83 -4.96 1.70 -2.17
N ILE A 84 -4.94 0.69 -1.30
CA ILE A 84 -5.70 0.67 -0.05
C ILE A 84 -4.82 0.05 1.03
N SER A 85 -4.76 0.67 2.20
CA SER A 85 -4.15 0.13 3.41
C SER A 85 -4.93 0.63 4.62
N GLY A 86 -5.10 -0.19 5.65
CA GLY A 86 -5.90 0.24 6.79
C GLY A 86 -5.94 -0.75 7.94
N THR A 87 -6.63 -0.32 8.99
CA THR A 87 -7.01 -1.07 10.19
C THR A 87 -8.54 -1.06 10.30
N PRO A 88 -9.13 -1.75 11.29
CA PRO A 88 -10.57 -1.62 11.56
C PRO A 88 -11.02 -0.17 11.84
N GLU A 89 -10.12 0.71 12.30
CA GLU A 89 -10.42 2.08 12.69
C GLU A 89 -10.15 3.12 11.60
N ARG A 90 -9.15 2.90 10.74
CA ARG A 90 -8.75 3.90 9.73
C ARG A 90 -8.37 3.23 8.41
N VAL A 91 -8.73 3.88 7.30
CA VAL A 91 -8.39 3.41 5.95
C VAL A 91 -7.75 4.53 5.16
N LEU A 92 -6.59 4.25 4.57
CA LEU A 92 -5.90 5.14 3.65
C LEU A 92 -6.12 4.63 2.22
N VAL A 93 -6.59 5.53 1.35
CA VAL A 93 -6.93 5.24 -0.04
C VAL A 93 -6.18 6.17 -0.99
N GLY A 94 -5.47 5.62 -1.95
CA GLY A 94 -4.77 6.40 -2.97
C GLY A 94 -5.61 6.69 -4.23
N ALA A 95 -5.38 7.86 -4.82
CA ALA A 95 -5.94 8.35 -6.07
C ALA A 95 -4.84 9.02 -6.91
N PRO A 96 -3.97 8.26 -7.59
CA PRO A 96 -2.74 8.78 -8.19
C PRO A 96 -2.91 9.68 -9.42
N ARG A 97 -4.14 9.86 -9.91
CA ARG A 97 -4.43 10.74 -11.04
C ARG A 97 -5.26 11.95 -10.65
N ASP A 98 -5.64 12.06 -9.38
CA ASP A 98 -6.38 13.20 -8.86
C ASP A 98 -5.54 14.50 -8.95
N GLY A 99 -6.10 15.56 -9.52
CA GLY A 99 -5.42 16.86 -9.66
C GLY A 99 -4.09 16.82 -10.44
N GLY A 100 -3.83 15.77 -11.22
CA GLY A 100 -2.60 15.58 -12.01
C GLY A 100 -1.40 15.03 -11.23
N ALA A 101 -1.22 15.42 -9.97
CA ALA A 101 -0.14 14.89 -9.12
C ALA A 101 -0.56 13.62 -8.35
N GLY A 102 -1.84 13.50 -8.02
CA GLY A 102 -2.39 12.44 -7.19
C GLY A 102 -2.70 12.90 -5.77
N THR A 103 -3.45 12.09 -5.02
CA THR A 103 -3.88 12.39 -3.65
C THR A 103 -4.08 11.10 -2.85
N ALA A 104 -3.98 11.18 -1.52
CA ALA A 104 -4.36 10.12 -0.61
C ALA A 104 -5.44 10.60 0.36
N TYR A 105 -6.39 9.72 0.67
CA TYR A 105 -7.58 10.01 1.46
C TYR A 105 -7.60 9.12 2.69
N LEU A 106 -7.66 9.73 3.87
CA LEU A 106 -7.75 9.03 5.15
C LEU A 106 -9.20 9.04 5.62
N PHE A 107 -9.77 7.85 5.79
CA PHE A 107 -11.11 7.63 6.32
C PHE A 107 -11.05 7.09 7.75
N GLN A 108 -12.04 7.47 8.55
CA GLN A 108 -12.24 7.03 9.92
C GLN A 108 -13.50 6.17 10.01
N ALA A 109 -13.37 5.01 10.63
CA ALA A 109 -14.47 4.09 10.89
C ALA A 109 -15.52 4.75 11.79
N PRO A 110 -16.81 4.41 11.62
CA PRO A 110 -17.86 4.89 12.51
C PRO A 110 -17.68 4.37 13.94
N ALA A 111 -18.13 5.15 14.92
CA ALA A 111 -18.13 4.74 16.33
C ALA A 111 -19.16 3.62 16.65
N SER A 112 -20.05 3.31 15.71
CA SER A 112 -21.09 2.29 15.83
C SER A 112 -21.18 1.52 14.52
N PRO A 113 -21.50 0.20 14.53
CA PRO A 113 -21.65 -0.60 13.31
C PRO A 113 -22.67 -0.06 12.29
N ALA A 114 -23.63 0.74 12.74
CA ALA A 114 -24.66 1.35 11.88
C ALA A 114 -24.27 2.75 11.35
N GLY A 115 -23.09 3.26 11.67
CA GLY A 115 -22.63 4.57 11.21
C GLY A 115 -21.90 4.49 9.86
N ASP A 116 -21.65 5.66 9.27
CA ASP A 116 -20.90 5.78 8.02
C ASP A 116 -19.42 6.05 8.29
N TRP A 117 -18.56 5.54 7.41
CA TRP A 117 -17.17 5.97 7.35
C TRP A 117 -17.10 7.45 6.99
N THR A 118 -16.21 8.19 7.67
CA THR A 118 -16.05 9.63 7.47
C THR A 118 -14.69 9.95 6.87
N LEU A 119 -14.65 10.87 5.91
CA LEU A 119 -13.38 11.38 5.39
C LEU A 119 -12.75 12.27 6.46
N LEU A 120 -11.65 11.81 7.04
CA LEU A 120 -10.91 12.50 8.10
C LEU A 120 -9.94 13.52 7.52
N ALA A 121 -9.21 13.14 6.46
CA ALA A 121 -8.23 14.02 5.83
C ALA A 121 -8.05 13.71 4.34
N ARG A 122 -7.82 14.79 3.58
CA ARG A 122 -7.24 14.74 2.24
C ARG A 122 -5.76 15.10 2.38
N LEU A 123 -4.87 14.14 2.17
CA LEU A 123 -3.43 14.35 2.28
C LEU A 123 -2.93 14.91 0.95
N PRO A 124 -2.58 16.21 0.88
CA PRO A 124 -2.13 16.83 -0.36
C PRO A 124 -0.69 16.44 -0.65
N THR A 125 -0.26 16.72 -1.87
CA THR A 125 1.16 16.72 -2.21
C THR A 125 1.86 17.88 -1.53
N VAL A 126 3.15 17.71 -1.19
CA VAL A 126 3.97 18.78 -0.60
C VAL A 126 4.49 19.69 -1.71
N GLU A 127 4.37 21.00 -1.55
CA GLU A 127 4.88 21.97 -2.52
C GLU A 127 6.39 21.80 -2.77
N GLY A 128 6.80 21.90 -4.04
CA GLY A 128 8.21 21.82 -4.46
C GLY A 128 8.74 20.43 -4.82
N GLY A 129 8.01 19.35 -4.50
CA GLY A 129 8.33 17.99 -4.94
C GLY A 129 7.54 17.61 -6.18
N GLY A 130 8.22 17.14 -7.24
CA GLY A 130 7.55 16.57 -8.41
C GLY A 130 6.79 15.33 -7.97
N SER A 131 5.52 15.45 -7.64
CA SER A 131 4.73 14.46 -6.89
C SER A 131 3.91 13.54 -7.80
N GLU A 132 4.35 13.39 -9.05
CA GLU A 132 3.67 12.57 -10.05
C GLU A 132 3.48 11.13 -9.53
N GLY A 133 2.25 10.64 -9.65
CA GLY A 133 1.86 9.33 -9.16
C GLY A 133 1.68 9.24 -7.64
N PHE A 134 1.57 10.35 -6.90
CA PHE A 134 1.31 10.34 -5.46
C PHE A 134 0.03 9.58 -5.11
N GLY A 135 0.11 8.57 -4.24
CA GLY A 135 -1.01 7.68 -3.95
C GLY A 135 -1.03 6.41 -4.80
N SER A 136 0.01 6.16 -5.60
CA SER A 136 0.14 4.90 -6.35
C SER A 136 0.31 3.71 -5.42
N ALA A 137 0.96 3.92 -4.27
CA ALA A 137 1.03 3.00 -3.16
C ALA A 137 0.73 3.74 -1.86
N VAL A 138 0.08 3.06 -0.91
CA VAL A 138 -0.20 3.59 0.42
C VAL A 138 0.08 2.52 1.47
N ALA A 139 0.54 2.95 2.64
CA ALA A 139 0.66 2.11 3.83
C ALA A 139 0.26 2.90 5.07
N LEU A 140 -0.46 2.26 5.99
CA LEU A 140 -0.86 2.84 7.27
C LEU A 140 -0.24 2.02 8.40
N GLY A 141 0.50 2.68 9.30
CA GLY A 141 1.14 2.01 10.44
C GLY A 141 1.18 2.91 11.66
N GLY A 142 0.48 2.53 12.73
CA GLY A 142 0.31 3.37 13.92
C GLY A 142 -0.27 4.74 13.55
N GLU A 143 0.45 5.81 13.90
CA GLU A 143 0.10 7.19 13.56
C GLU A 143 0.82 7.71 12.31
N ALA A 144 1.31 6.84 11.42
CA ALA A 144 1.94 7.25 10.16
C ALA A 144 1.10 6.85 8.95
N ALA A 145 0.75 7.82 8.11
CA ALA A 145 0.24 7.60 6.76
C ALA A 145 1.39 7.76 5.76
N ILE A 146 1.69 6.71 5.00
CA ILE A 146 2.83 6.64 4.11
C ILE A 146 2.33 6.52 2.67
N VAL A 147 2.79 7.40 1.80
CA VAL A 147 2.27 7.54 0.43
C VAL A 147 3.40 7.57 -0.57
N GLY A 148 3.36 6.66 -1.54
CA GLY A 148 4.34 6.55 -2.61
C GLY A 148 3.97 7.42 -3.82
N ALA A 149 5.00 8.05 -4.41
CA ALA A 149 4.96 8.78 -5.67
C ALA A 149 6.08 8.26 -6.58
N PRO A 150 5.91 7.08 -7.20
CA PRO A 150 6.96 6.42 -7.96
C PRO A 150 7.40 7.16 -9.23
N ASP A 151 6.53 8.00 -9.77
CA ASP A 151 6.80 8.81 -10.97
C ASP A 151 7.37 10.20 -10.61
N ALA A 152 7.63 10.44 -9.32
CA ALA A 152 8.25 11.66 -8.88
C ALA A 152 9.63 11.89 -9.51
N LYS A 153 10.01 13.17 -9.62
CA LYS A 153 11.34 13.56 -10.13
C LYS A 153 12.45 12.91 -9.30
N GLU A 154 13.64 12.80 -9.89
CA GLU A 154 14.81 12.18 -9.25
C GLU A 154 14.60 10.70 -8.85
N GLY A 155 13.62 10.03 -9.47
CA GLY A 155 13.45 8.58 -9.35
C GLY A 155 12.31 8.07 -8.47
N GLY A 156 11.46 8.97 -7.98
CA GLY A 156 10.36 8.61 -7.10
C GLY A 156 10.57 9.14 -5.69
N ALA A 157 9.48 9.24 -4.93
CA ALA A 157 9.49 9.72 -3.56
C ALA A 157 8.50 8.94 -2.70
N VAL A 158 8.71 8.97 -1.39
CA VAL A 158 7.73 8.52 -0.39
C VAL A 158 7.50 9.64 0.61
N TYR A 159 6.23 9.95 0.85
CA TYR A 159 5.80 10.97 1.80
C TYR A 159 5.27 10.29 3.05
N VAL A 160 5.76 10.69 4.20
CA VAL A 160 5.32 10.17 5.49
C VAL A 160 4.65 11.31 6.25
N PHE A 161 3.35 11.17 6.50
CA PHE A 161 2.54 12.10 7.26
C PHE A 161 2.37 11.58 8.68
N ASP A 162 2.75 12.41 9.66
CA ASP A 162 2.48 12.16 11.06
C ASP A 162 1.04 12.58 11.39
N LEU A 163 0.23 11.58 11.76
CA LEU A 163 -1.17 11.75 12.13
C LEU A 163 -1.34 12.17 13.60
N SER A 164 -0.26 12.21 14.39
CA SER A 164 -0.30 12.61 15.80
C SER A 164 -0.40 14.13 15.98
N GLY A 165 -1.58 14.69 15.72
CA GLY A 165 -2.00 16.05 16.13
C GLY A 165 -1.21 17.26 15.62
N GLY A 166 -0.05 17.06 14.99
CA GLY A 166 0.87 18.10 14.51
C GLY A 166 1.14 18.07 13.01
N GLY A 167 0.75 17.00 12.29
CA GLY A 167 0.69 16.98 10.83
C GLY A 167 2.03 17.16 10.10
N SER A 168 3.17 16.82 10.74
CA SER A 168 4.47 16.95 10.09
C SER A 168 4.57 15.99 8.90
N THR A 169 5.31 16.39 7.87
CA THR A 169 5.56 15.56 6.68
C THR A 169 7.05 15.40 6.48
N GLN A 170 7.50 14.16 6.31
CA GLN A 170 8.85 13.83 5.88
C GLN A 170 8.83 13.28 4.46
N VAL A 171 9.77 13.72 3.63
CA VAL A 171 9.98 13.16 2.28
C VAL A 171 11.19 12.23 2.32
N LEU A 172 11.00 11.00 1.87
CA LEU A 172 12.05 10.00 1.68
C LEU A 172 12.35 9.92 0.19
N GLU A 173 13.64 9.97 -0.13
CA GLU A 173 14.15 9.95 -1.50
C GLU A 173 15.12 8.77 -1.70
N PRO A 174 15.26 8.27 -2.93
CA PRO A 174 16.18 7.17 -3.24
C PRO A 174 17.66 7.52 -3.03
N ASN A 175 18.04 8.81 -2.99
CA ASN A 175 19.38 9.30 -2.65
C ASN A 175 20.53 8.63 -3.43
N GLY A 176 20.58 8.86 -4.74
CA GLY A 176 21.70 8.41 -5.60
C GLY A 176 21.57 6.98 -6.14
N MET A 177 20.42 6.33 -5.97
CA MET A 177 20.05 5.18 -6.79
C MET A 177 19.45 5.69 -8.10
N ASP A 178 20.01 5.27 -9.23
CA ASP A 178 19.41 5.41 -10.56
C ASP A 178 18.12 4.59 -10.61
N GLY A 179 17.06 5.04 -9.95
CA GLY A 179 15.84 4.25 -9.82
C GLY A 179 14.66 5.09 -10.20
N ALA A 180 14.04 4.82 -11.34
CA ALA A 180 12.63 5.14 -11.52
C ALA A 180 11.78 4.23 -10.62
N GLY A 181 10.73 4.74 -10.00
CA GLY A 181 9.77 3.93 -9.27
C GLY A 181 10.05 3.72 -7.77
N PHE A 182 10.96 4.46 -7.13
CA PHE A 182 11.03 4.45 -5.65
C PHE A 182 9.68 4.86 -5.05
N GLY A 183 9.11 4.02 -4.19
CA GLY A 183 7.75 4.21 -3.69
C GLY A 183 6.67 3.47 -4.49
N THR A 184 7.04 2.57 -5.41
CA THR A 184 6.09 1.73 -6.15
C THR A 184 5.35 0.75 -5.23
N ALA A 185 6.02 0.27 -4.18
CA ALA A 185 5.44 -0.65 -3.21
C ALA A 185 5.87 -0.24 -1.80
N LEU A 186 4.95 -0.38 -0.84
CA LEU A 186 5.16 0.03 0.55
C LEU A 186 4.60 -1.03 1.49
N SER A 187 5.32 -1.30 2.57
CA SER A 187 4.83 -2.11 3.69
C SER A 187 5.48 -1.63 4.98
N VAL A 188 4.69 -1.50 6.04
CA VAL A 188 5.15 -0.97 7.33
C VAL A 188 4.66 -1.86 8.47
N GLU A 189 5.54 -2.16 9.41
CA GLU A 189 5.25 -2.88 10.65
C GLU A 189 6.16 -2.35 11.75
N GLU A 190 5.61 -2.06 12.93
CA GLU A 190 6.38 -1.72 14.14
C GLU A 190 7.49 -0.67 13.95
N GLY A 191 7.23 0.36 13.13
CA GLY A 191 8.21 1.43 12.87
C GLY A 191 9.31 1.07 11.87
N VAL A 192 9.17 -0.05 11.16
CA VAL A 192 10.02 -0.45 10.04
C VAL A 192 9.21 -0.37 8.74
N LEU A 193 9.70 0.41 7.78
CA LEU A 193 9.09 0.63 6.47
C LEU A 193 9.99 0.02 5.40
N VAL A 194 9.42 -0.85 4.57
CA VAL A 194 10.07 -1.36 3.35
C VAL A 194 9.48 -0.63 2.15
N VAL A 195 10.35 -0.06 1.32
CA VAL A 195 10.01 0.70 0.11
C VAL A 195 10.60 0.01 -1.11
N GLY A 196 9.75 -0.31 -2.09
CA GLY A 196 10.17 -0.88 -3.37
C GLY A 196 10.69 0.17 -4.37
N ALA A 197 11.74 -0.18 -5.11
CA ALA A 197 12.30 0.60 -6.21
C ALA A 197 12.64 -0.32 -7.41
N PRO A 198 11.63 -0.85 -8.12
CA PRO A 198 11.82 -1.91 -9.11
C PRO A 198 12.68 -1.52 -10.32
N ALA A 199 12.72 -0.25 -10.72
CA ALA A 199 13.57 0.15 -11.85
C ALA A 199 15.00 0.55 -11.45
N ALA A 200 15.35 0.46 -10.17
CA ALA A 200 16.71 0.74 -9.69
C ALA A 200 17.77 -0.16 -10.33
N ASN A 201 19.00 0.35 -10.42
CA ASN A 201 20.19 -0.41 -10.83
C ASN A 201 20.02 -1.09 -12.21
N GLY A 202 19.53 -0.33 -13.21
CA GLY A 202 19.29 -0.88 -14.54
C GLY A 202 18.20 -1.95 -14.57
N GLN A 203 17.11 -1.74 -13.83
CA GLN A 203 15.95 -2.66 -13.71
C GLN A 203 16.23 -4.00 -13.01
N ALA A 204 17.41 -4.17 -12.41
CA ALA A 204 17.60 -5.26 -11.44
C ALA A 204 16.60 -5.11 -10.28
N GLY A 205 16.40 -3.87 -9.84
CA GLY A 205 15.51 -3.47 -8.75
C GLY A 205 16.20 -3.45 -7.38
N ALA A 206 15.55 -2.83 -6.41
CA ALA A 206 15.97 -2.76 -5.01
C ALA A 206 14.75 -2.62 -4.10
N ALA A 207 14.92 -2.91 -2.81
CA ALA A 207 14.04 -2.44 -1.75
C ALA A 207 14.86 -1.73 -0.66
N ILE A 208 14.31 -0.68 -0.08
CA ILE A 208 14.97 0.14 0.93
C ILE A 208 14.23 -0.01 2.24
N VAL A 209 14.96 -0.24 3.33
CA VAL A 209 14.39 -0.30 4.68
C VAL A 209 14.65 1.02 5.38
N TYR A 210 13.60 1.59 5.96
CA TYR A 210 13.65 2.75 6.85
C TYR A 210 13.17 2.36 8.24
N ARG A 211 13.78 2.97 9.26
CA ARG A 211 13.37 2.83 10.66
C ARG A 211 12.95 4.16 11.23
N ARG A 212 11.85 4.16 11.97
CA ARG A 212 11.39 5.30 12.75
C ARG A 212 12.20 5.40 14.04
N GLY A 213 12.85 6.53 14.26
CA GLY A 213 13.52 6.86 15.51
C GLY A 213 12.56 7.31 16.61
N ASP A 214 13.10 7.46 17.82
CA ASP A 214 12.34 7.94 18.99
C ASP A 214 11.84 9.38 18.84
N ASP A 215 12.52 10.17 18.01
CA ASP A 215 12.12 11.52 17.61
C ASP A 215 11.00 11.54 16.56
N GLY A 216 10.59 10.36 16.10
CA GLY A 216 9.56 10.16 15.08
C GLY A 216 10.06 10.28 13.64
N ALA A 217 11.34 10.60 13.43
CA ALA A 217 11.92 10.72 12.09
C ALA A 217 12.26 9.34 11.51
N TRP A 218 12.09 9.19 10.20
CA TRP A 218 12.44 7.97 9.48
C TRP A 218 13.86 8.09 8.91
N ALA A 219 14.73 7.16 9.25
CA ALA A 219 16.08 7.09 8.72
C ALA A 219 16.27 5.81 7.90
N ARG A 220 17.03 5.90 6.80
CA ARG A 220 17.39 4.74 6.00
C ARG A 220 18.26 3.81 6.85
N GLU A 221 17.81 2.57 6.99
CA GLU A 221 18.49 1.51 7.73
C GLU A 221 19.31 0.61 6.78
N ALA A 222 18.71 0.17 5.67
CA ALA A 222 19.34 -0.79 4.77
C ALA A 222 18.88 -0.65 3.31
N VAL A 223 19.62 -1.26 2.40
CA VAL A 223 19.17 -1.56 1.03
C VAL A 223 19.25 -3.05 0.81
N LEU A 224 18.12 -3.63 0.44
CA LEU A 224 17.96 -5.02 0.05
C LEU A 224 18.15 -5.08 -1.47
N SER A 225 19.18 -5.79 -1.90
CA SER A 225 19.50 -6.00 -3.31
C SER A 225 19.17 -7.43 -3.71
N PRO A 226 18.68 -7.67 -4.93
CA PRO A 226 18.37 -9.01 -5.39
C PRO A 226 19.61 -9.92 -5.31
N GLU A 227 19.45 -11.08 -4.68
CA GLU A 227 20.44 -12.15 -4.69
C GLU A 227 20.00 -13.32 -5.59
N GLY A 228 20.96 -14.01 -6.19
CA GLY A 228 20.69 -15.15 -7.08
C GLY A 228 19.87 -14.76 -8.32
N GLU A 229 18.77 -15.47 -8.57
CA GLU A 229 17.91 -15.26 -9.75
C GLU A 229 16.81 -14.20 -9.54
N ALA A 230 16.82 -13.48 -8.41
CA ALA A 230 15.81 -12.46 -8.07
C ALA A 230 16.02 -11.12 -8.79
N ALA A 231 16.92 -11.02 -9.76
CA ALA A 231 17.09 -9.82 -10.57
C ALA A 231 15.98 -9.70 -11.63
N GLY A 232 15.35 -8.52 -11.72
CA GLY A 232 14.29 -8.25 -12.68
C GLY A 232 13.06 -7.66 -11.99
N PHE A 233 13.06 -6.33 -11.83
CA PHE A 233 12.06 -5.58 -11.09
C PHE A 233 11.92 -5.99 -9.62
N PHE A 234 13.03 -6.35 -8.97
CA PHE A 234 13.05 -6.58 -7.53
C PHE A 234 12.55 -5.34 -6.77
N GLY A 235 11.58 -5.50 -5.88
CA GLY A 235 10.91 -4.38 -5.23
C GLY A 235 9.60 -3.96 -5.88
N ALA A 236 9.12 -4.70 -6.89
CA ALA A 236 7.80 -4.44 -7.49
C ALA A 236 6.64 -4.72 -6.52
N ALA A 237 6.86 -5.60 -5.53
CA ALA A 237 5.98 -5.83 -4.41
C ALA A 237 6.83 -6.05 -3.16
N VAL A 238 6.38 -5.55 -2.01
CA VAL A 238 7.06 -5.70 -0.72
C VAL A 238 6.07 -6.04 0.37
N HIS A 239 6.50 -6.83 1.35
CA HIS A 239 5.75 -7.09 2.56
C HIS A 239 6.72 -7.26 3.72
N ILE A 240 6.44 -6.64 4.86
CA ILE A 240 7.14 -6.90 6.11
C ILE A 240 6.19 -7.54 7.11
N SER A 241 6.65 -8.60 7.76
CA SER A 241 5.94 -9.23 8.87
C SER A 241 6.89 -10.05 9.74
N ASP A 242 6.74 -9.92 11.05
CA ASP A 242 7.51 -10.62 12.07
C ASP A 242 9.03 -10.47 11.85
N GLY A 243 9.49 -9.26 11.56
CA GLY A 243 10.91 -8.97 11.33
C GLY A 243 11.49 -9.57 10.04
N ARG A 244 10.64 -10.01 9.11
CA ARG A 244 11.06 -10.51 7.78
C ARG A 244 10.49 -9.63 6.67
N ALA A 245 11.35 -9.29 5.72
CA ALA A 245 10.99 -8.57 4.51
C ALA A 245 10.94 -9.55 3.33
N PHE A 246 9.81 -9.56 2.63
CA PHE A 246 9.58 -10.30 1.40
C PHE A 246 9.55 -9.32 0.25
N VAL A 247 10.36 -9.57 -0.77
CA VAL A 247 10.51 -8.65 -1.91
C VAL A 247 10.34 -9.38 -3.22
N GLY A 248 9.31 -9.01 -3.97
CA GLY A 248 8.97 -9.63 -5.25
C GLY A 248 9.80 -9.08 -6.40
N ALA A 249 10.19 -9.98 -7.30
CA ALA A 249 10.86 -9.70 -8.56
C ALA A 249 10.11 -10.43 -9.69
N PRO A 250 9.07 -9.82 -10.29
CA PRO A 250 8.19 -10.49 -11.25
C PRO A 250 8.90 -10.88 -12.55
N ARG A 251 10.07 -10.30 -12.85
CA ARG A 251 10.91 -10.71 -13.98
C ARG A 251 12.13 -11.53 -13.57
N GLY A 252 12.26 -11.85 -12.28
CA GLY A 252 13.23 -12.81 -11.76
C GLY A 252 13.04 -14.20 -12.37
N SER A 253 14.04 -15.06 -12.19
CA SER A 253 14.03 -16.45 -12.65
C SER A 253 13.68 -16.59 -14.14
N ARG A 254 14.31 -15.76 -14.99
CA ARG A 254 14.07 -15.72 -16.45
C ARG A 254 12.60 -15.41 -16.81
N GLY A 255 11.94 -14.59 -16.02
CA GLY A 255 10.56 -14.14 -16.26
C GLY A 255 9.47 -15.02 -15.61
N ILE A 256 9.84 -16.01 -14.80
CA ILE A 256 8.87 -16.82 -14.03
C ILE A 256 8.44 -16.09 -12.75
N GLY A 257 9.27 -15.16 -12.28
CA GLY A 257 9.11 -14.48 -11.00
C GLY A 257 9.99 -15.10 -9.91
N ALA A 258 10.36 -14.28 -8.94
CA ALA A 258 11.09 -14.68 -7.75
C ALA A 258 10.65 -13.83 -6.55
N ILE A 259 10.94 -14.31 -5.35
CA ILE A 259 10.85 -13.55 -4.10
C ILE A 259 12.22 -13.62 -3.44
N GLY A 260 12.69 -12.50 -2.88
CA GLY A 260 13.80 -12.50 -1.94
C GLY A 260 13.26 -12.36 -0.52
N VAL A 261 13.78 -13.17 0.40
CA VAL A 261 13.41 -13.15 1.82
C VAL A 261 14.61 -12.68 2.63
N TYR A 262 14.40 -11.65 3.45
CA TYR A 262 15.41 -11.09 4.34
C TYR A 262 14.88 -11.10 5.76
N GLU A 263 15.74 -11.44 6.70
CA GLU A 263 15.42 -11.45 8.13
C GLU A 263 16.26 -10.41 8.85
N GLN A 264 15.63 -9.69 9.75
CA GLN A 264 16.31 -8.72 10.60
C GLN A 264 17.25 -9.48 11.57
N ALA A 265 18.54 -9.18 11.50
CA ALA A 265 19.57 -9.78 12.34
C ALA A 265 20.37 -8.65 13.03
N GLY A 266 20.06 -8.39 14.30
CA GLY A 266 20.61 -7.24 15.03
C GLY A 266 20.16 -5.91 14.40
N ASP A 267 21.14 -5.07 14.05
CA ASP A 267 20.93 -3.76 13.40
C ASP A 267 20.92 -3.84 11.86
N GLY A 268 20.85 -5.06 11.29
CA GLY A 268 20.95 -5.28 9.84
C GLY A 268 19.97 -6.31 9.31
N TRP A 269 20.10 -6.61 8.01
CA TRP A 269 19.24 -7.54 7.28
C TRP A 269 20.08 -8.61 6.59
N THR A 270 19.69 -9.87 6.76
CA THR A 270 20.40 -11.01 6.16
C THR A 270 19.47 -11.74 5.19
N PHE A 271 19.96 -12.03 3.98
CA PHE A 271 19.23 -12.83 3.00
C PHE A 271 19.09 -14.28 3.48
N GLN A 272 17.86 -14.79 3.47
CA GLN A 272 17.52 -16.15 3.93
C GLN A 272 17.16 -17.10 2.78
N GLY A 273 16.85 -16.57 1.59
CA GLY A 273 16.53 -17.39 0.43
C GLY A 273 15.36 -16.85 -0.41
N ARG A 274 14.78 -17.76 -1.20
CA ARG A 274 13.70 -17.50 -2.16
C ARG A 274 12.45 -18.32 -1.85
#